data_AF-A0A382MUD3-F1
#
_entry.id   AF-A0A382MUD3-F1
#
_cell.length_a   1.000
_cell.length_b   1.000
_cell.length_c   1.000
_cell.angle_alpha   90.00
_cell.angle_beta   90.00
_cell.angle_gamma   90.00
#
_symmetry.space_group_name_H-M   'P 1'
#
loop_
_entity.id
_entity.type
_entity.pdbx_description
1 polymer ?
#
loop_
_entity_poly.entity_id
_entity_poly.type
_entity_poly.pdbx_seq_one_letter_code
_entity_poly.pdbx_strand_id
1 'polypeptide(L)'
;TKGGADFHHVGKVEKGTVKESVQKLISTLVKENNSALWLVLIGHGTFDGKKAKFNLRGPDLDAVELEEWLKDSRRPTAIINCTSASAPFLPILSDKGRVILTATRSGFEQNFSHLGGYLAATIGDLEADFDKDGQTSLLEAWLAAARHTADFYKNENRLATEHTILDDNGDGKGTSSDWYRGLRVTMKTDEPGLLPDGLRAHQFHLIPSKEEQALTPTQRTERDRLEIEYAQLRVRKETLEGGKYYQQLEEILIKLGQIYFPKK
;
A
#
# COMPACT_ATOMS: atom_id res chain seq x y z
N THR A 1 11.05 17.80 -4.22
CA THR A 1 9.80 17.03 -4.01
C THR A 1 9.29 17.32 -2.61
N LYS A 2 7.98 17.49 -2.38
CA LYS A 2 7.43 17.85 -1.05
C LYS A 2 7.81 16.82 0.05
N GLY A 3 7.97 15.55 -0.32
CA GLY A 3 8.33 14.47 0.61
C GLY A 3 9.82 14.11 0.69
N GLY A 4 10.72 14.83 -0.01
CA GLY A 4 12.17 14.54 0.03
C GLY A 4 12.60 13.16 -0.51
N ALA A 5 11.69 12.40 -1.12
CA ALA A 5 11.97 11.09 -1.69
C ALA A 5 12.83 11.18 -2.96
N ASP A 6 13.75 10.21 -3.12
CA ASP A 6 14.44 9.96 -4.38
C ASP A 6 13.44 9.47 -5.42
N PHE A 7 13.45 10.06 -6.62
CA PHE A 7 12.42 9.89 -7.62
C PHE A 7 13.02 9.48 -8.96
N HIS A 8 12.53 8.35 -9.48
CA HIS A 8 12.94 7.80 -10.76
C HIS A 8 11.72 7.59 -11.65
N HIS A 9 11.72 8.20 -12.83
CA HIS A 9 10.69 7.98 -13.85
C HIS A 9 11.29 7.25 -15.04
N VAL A 10 10.73 6.09 -15.38
CA VAL A 10 11.22 5.23 -16.46
C VAL A 10 10.11 4.99 -17.50
N GLY A 11 9.99 5.88 -18.48
CA GLY A 11 8.97 5.78 -19.54
C GLY A 11 9.53 5.76 -20.98
N LYS A 12 10.75 6.28 -21.18
CA LYS A 12 11.51 6.24 -22.43
C LYS A 12 12.99 6.08 -22.09
N VAL A 13 13.71 5.33 -22.91
CA VAL A 13 15.15 5.09 -22.73
C VAL A 13 15.88 5.39 -24.03
N GLU A 14 17.11 5.92 -23.94
CA GLU A 14 17.94 6.23 -25.11
C GLU A 14 18.58 4.98 -25.73
N LYS A 15 18.87 3.95 -24.91
CA LYS A 15 19.46 2.67 -25.33
C LYS A 15 18.85 1.51 -24.53
N GLY A 16 18.71 0.36 -25.19
CA GLY A 16 18.09 -0.84 -24.61
C GLY A 16 16.56 -0.75 -24.52
N THR A 17 15.96 -1.64 -23.74
CA THR A 17 14.52 -1.65 -23.50
C THR A 17 14.16 -0.93 -22.19
N VAL A 18 12.92 -0.43 -22.10
CA VAL A 18 12.38 0.14 -20.86
C VAL A 18 12.43 -0.91 -19.74
N LYS A 19 12.07 -2.16 -20.07
CA LYS A 19 12.06 -3.29 -19.15
C LYS A 19 13.44 -3.56 -18.51
N GLU A 20 14.50 -3.62 -19.30
CA GLU A 20 15.87 -3.80 -18.79
C GLU A 20 16.30 -2.65 -17.87
N SER A 21 15.87 -1.42 -18.17
CA SER A 21 16.21 -0.25 -17.36
C SER A 21 15.48 -0.27 -16.02
N VAL A 22 14.19 -0.66 -16.01
CA VAL A 22 13.41 -0.88 -14.78
C VAL A 22 14.03 -2.00 -13.95
N GLN A 23 14.40 -3.13 -14.57
CA GLN A 23 15.02 -4.25 -13.88
C GLN A 23 16.33 -3.84 -13.18
N LYS A 24 17.20 -3.11 -13.88
CA LYS A 24 18.46 -2.60 -13.32
C LYS A 24 18.21 -1.65 -12.15
N LEU A 25 17.25 -0.74 -12.30
CA LEU A 25 16.89 0.22 -11.25
C LEU A 25 16.37 -0.49 -10.00
N ILE A 26 15.39 -1.39 -10.16
CA ILE A 26 14.85 -2.18 -9.04
C ILE A 26 15.97 -2.98 -8.38
N SER A 27 16.81 -3.67 -9.15
CA SER A 27 17.95 -4.46 -8.64
C SER A 27 18.96 -3.64 -7.83
N THR A 28 19.08 -2.33 -8.09
CA THR A 28 19.89 -1.41 -7.28
C THR A 28 19.13 -1.00 -6.02
N LEU A 29 17.87 -0.58 -6.17
CA LEU A 29 17.06 -0.07 -5.06
C LEU A 29 16.73 -1.14 -4.03
N VAL A 30 16.56 -2.41 -4.40
CA VAL A 30 16.27 -3.49 -3.43
C VAL A 30 17.41 -3.76 -2.45
N LYS A 31 18.64 -3.34 -2.78
CA LYS A 31 19.82 -3.50 -1.91
C LYS A 31 19.89 -2.46 -0.79
N GLU A 32 19.17 -1.37 -0.94
CA GLU A 32 19.06 -0.34 0.10
C GLU A 32 17.97 -0.72 1.12
N ASN A 33 18.13 -0.32 2.39
CA ASN A 33 17.23 -0.74 3.48
C ASN A 33 16.69 0.40 4.35
N ASN A 34 17.12 1.65 4.13
CA ASN A 34 16.82 2.76 5.06
C ASN A 34 15.44 3.42 4.86
N SER A 35 14.72 3.08 3.79
CA SER A 35 13.45 3.73 3.43
C SER A 35 12.55 2.76 2.68
N ALA A 36 11.25 3.07 2.70
CA ALA A 36 10.27 2.34 1.91
C ALA A 36 10.50 2.55 0.40
N LEU A 37 10.29 1.51 -0.40
CA LEU A 37 10.24 1.58 -1.87
C LEU A 37 8.80 1.76 -2.32
N TRP A 38 8.57 2.73 -3.19
CA TRP A 38 7.28 2.96 -3.83
C TRP A 38 7.42 2.67 -5.33
N LEU A 39 6.75 1.62 -5.78
CA LEU A 39 6.68 1.24 -7.19
C LEU A 39 5.28 1.55 -7.72
N VAL A 40 5.18 2.56 -8.58
CA VAL A 40 3.90 3.01 -9.13
C VAL A 40 3.87 2.72 -10.63
N LEU A 41 2.92 1.88 -11.06
CA LEU A 41 2.73 1.50 -12.45
C LEU A 41 1.58 2.33 -13.04
N ILE A 42 1.92 3.24 -13.95
CA ILE A 42 0.95 4.11 -14.64
C ILE A 42 1.04 3.83 -16.14
N GLY A 43 -0.09 3.49 -16.74
CA GLY A 43 -0.15 3.14 -18.16
C GLY A 43 -1.31 2.20 -18.47
N HIS A 44 -1.03 1.20 -19.30
CA HIS A 44 -2.02 0.22 -19.73
C HIS A 44 -1.63 -1.17 -19.23
N GLY A 45 -2.64 -2.00 -19.01
CA GLY A 45 -2.46 -3.41 -18.70
C GLY A 45 -3.37 -4.29 -19.54
N THR A 46 -2.89 -5.49 -19.84
CA THR A 46 -3.63 -6.50 -20.62
C THR A 46 -3.75 -7.80 -19.84
N PHE A 47 -4.76 -8.60 -20.18
CA PHE A 47 -4.97 -9.93 -19.59
C PHE A 47 -5.46 -10.89 -20.67
N ASP A 48 -4.78 -12.02 -20.81
CA ASP A 48 -5.07 -13.04 -21.83
C ASP A 48 -5.99 -14.17 -21.33
N GLY A 49 -6.59 -14.01 -20.14
CA GLY A 49 -7.36 -15.05 -19.46
C GLY A 49 -6.53 -15.91 -18.51
N LYS A 50 -5.21 -15.79 -18.53
CA LYS A 50 -4.29 -16.52 -17.63
C LYS A 50 -3.27 -15.61 -16.94
N LYS A 51 -2.66 -14.68 -17.66
CA LYS A 51 -1.61 -13.78 -17.17
C LYS A 51 -1.94 -12.34 -17.49
N ALA A 52 -1.78 -11.48 -16.49
CA ALA A 52 -1.82 -10.04 -16.68
C ALA A 52 -0.42 -9.50 -16.99
N LYS A 53 -0.38 -8.42 -17.78
CA LYS A 53 0.86 -7.73 -18.14
C LYS A 53 0.70 -6.23 -18.02
N PHE A 54 1.72 -5.57 -17.51
CA PHE A 54 1.89 -4.12 -17.58
C PHE A 54 2.57 -3.77 -18.90
N ASN A 55 1.91 -2.95 -19.72
CA ASN A 55 2.39 -2.68 -21.06
C ASN A 55 3.52 -1.67 -21.05
N LEU A 56 4.66 -2.07 -21.62
CA LEU A 56 5.85 -1.24 -21.74
C LEU A 56 6.13 -0.92 -23.21
N ARG A 57 6.97 0.08 -23.45
CA ARG A 57 7.55 0.27 -24.79
C ARG A 57 8.57 -0.84 -25.02
N GLY A 58 8.17 -1.87 -25.75
CA GLY A 58 8.95 -3.08 -25.97
C GLY A 58 8.34 -4.27 -25.23
N PRO A 59 9.15 -5.19 -24.67
CA PRO A 59 8.63 -6.32 -23.91
C PRO A 59 7.85 -5.87 -22.68
N ASP A 60 6.62 -6.36 -22.55
CA ASP A 60 5.77 -6.14 -21.38
C ASP A 60 6.33 -6.81 -20.11
N LEU A 61 5.91 -6.32 -18.95
CA LEU A 61 6.26 -6.86 -17.63
C LEU A 61 5.08 -7.68 -17.07
N ASP A 62 5.34 -8.91 -16.64
CA ASP A 62 4.36 -9.68 -15.86
C ASP A 62 4.67 -9.69 -14.34
N ALA A 63 3.73 -10.21 -13.55
CA ALA A 63 3.84 -10.21 -12.10
C ALA A 63 4.94 -11.14 -11.56
N VAL A 64 5.20 -12.27 -12.26
CA VAL A 64 6.21 -13.25 -11.83
C VAL A 64 7.61 -12.66 -12.03
N GLU A 65 7.83 -11.97 -13.15
CA GLU A 65 9.08 -11.28 -13.38
C GLU A 65 9.33 -10.17 -12.36
N LEU A 66 8.28 -9.42 -11.99
CA LEU A 66 8.41 -8.37 -10.98
C LEU A 66 8.66 -8.94 -9.57
N GLU A 67 8.02 -10.06 -9.22
CA GLU A 67 8.29 -10.77 -7.95
C GLU A 67 9.77 -11.20 -7.87
N GLU A 68 10.29 -11.80 -8.94
CA GLU A 68 11.68 -12.26 -9.02
C GLU A 68 12.66 -11.09 -8.84
N TRP A 69 12.34 -9.90 -9.33
CA TRP A 69 13.16 -8.69 -9.15
C TRP A 69 13.12 -8.15 -7.71
N LEU A 70 12.06 -8.47 -6.96
CA LEU A 70 11.82 -7.98 -5.60
C LEU A 70 12.13 -9.02 -4.51
N LYS A 71 12.48 -10.26 -4.87
CA LYS A 71 12.70 -11.38 -3.93
C LYS A 71 13.71 -11.09 -2.81
N ASP A 72 14.75 -10.32 -3.12
CA ASP A 72 15.82 -9.98 -2.17
C ASP A 72 15.54 -8.68 -1.40
N SER A 73 14.43 -8.00 -1.70
CA SER A 73 14.03 -6.77 -1.04
C SER A 73 13.63 -7.05 0.41
N ARG A 74 14.32 -6.41 1.36
CA ARG A 74 13.94 -6.42 2.79
C ARG A 74 13.27 -5.12 3.24
N ARG A 75 13.16 -4.14 2.34
CA ARG A 75 12.55 -2.86 2.64
C ARG A 75 11.02 -2.94 2.55
N PRO A 76 10.29 -2.17 3.36
CA PRO A 76 8.86 -1.98 3.17
C PRO A 76 8.61 -1.54 1.72
N THR A 77 7.70 -2.20 1.01
CA THR A 77 7.47 -1.91 -0.41
C THR A 77 5.99 -1.68 -0.70
N ALA A 78 5.63 -0.53 -1.28
CA ALA A 78 4.31 -0.28 -1.82
C ALA A 78 4.34 -0.50 -3.34
N ILE A 79 3.52 -1.39 -3.85
CA ILE A 79 3.35 -1.66 -5.29
C ILE A 79 1.94 -1.24 -5.68
N ILE A 80 1.86 -0.15 -6.44
CA ILE A 80 0.62 0.51 -6.80
C ILE A 80 0.44 0.34 -8.31
N ASN A 81 -0.45 -0.57 -8.69
CA ASN A 81 -0.76 -0.84 -10.09
C ASN A 81 -2.05 -0.12 -10.50
N CYS A 82 -1.88 1.02 -11.17
CA CYS A 82 -2.97 1.88 -11.62
C CYS A 82 -3.49 1.54 -13.02
N THR A 83 -3.22 0.33 -13.55
CA THR A 83 -3.65 -0.04 -14.90
C THR A 83 -4.93 -0.85 -14.91
N SER A 84 -5.55 -0.92 -16.10
CA SER A 84 -6.51 -1.95 -16.45
C SER A 84 -5.95 -3.35 -16.17
N ALA A 85 -6.83 -4.28 -15.81
CA ALA A 85 -6.51 -5.68 -15.56
C ALA A 85 -5.37 -5.92 -14.55
N SER A 86 -5.24 -5.06 -13.54
CA SER A 86 -4.14 -5.06 -12.57
C SER A 86 -4.26 -6.15 -11.49
N ALA A 87 -5.47 -6.55 -11.11
CA ALA A 87 -5.72 -7.51 -10.02
C ALA A 87 -4.88 -8.80 -10.04
N PRO A 88 -4.62 -9.46 -11.20
CA PRO A 88 -3.83 -10.70 -11.21
C PRO A 88 -2.37 -10.53 -10.77
N PHE A 89 -1.86 -9.30 -10.63
CA PHE A 89 -0.56 -9.05 -10.00
C PHE A 89 -0.59 -9.26 -8.49
N LEU A 90 -1.73 -9.01 -7.84
CA LEU A 90 -1.86 -9.01 -6.38
C LEU A 90 -1.43 -10.33 -5.72
N PRO A 91 -2.01 -11.50 -6.06
CA PRO A 91 -1.66 -12.74 -5.36
C PRO A 91 -0.22 -13.22 -5.60
N ILE A 92 0.42 -12.76 -6.67
CA ILE A 92 1.82 -13.11 -7.00
C ILE A 92 2.80 -12.21 -6.26
N LEU A 93 2.46 -10.94 -6.09
CA LEU A 93 3.34 -9.95 -5.45
C LEU A 93 3.13 -9.85 -3.94
N SER A 94 2.02 -10.38 -3.43
CA SER A 94 1.69 -10.43 -2.00
C SER A 94 2.81 -11.09 -1.21
N ASP A 95 3.33 -10.38 -0.22
CA ASP A 95 4.38 -10.86 0.68
C ASP A 95 4.42 -9.98 1.94
N LYS A 96 5.05 -10.48 3.00
CA LYS A 96 5.16 -9.78 4.27
C LYS A 96 5.88 -8.43 4.11
N GLY A 97 5.23 -7.37 4.58
CA GLY A 97 5.78 -6.02 4.54
C GLY A 97 5.66 -5.34 3.17
N ARG A 98 4.93 -5.95 2.23
CA ARG A 98 4.50 -5.32 1.00
C ARG A 98 3.05 -4.82 1.14
N VAL A 99 2.76 -3.70 0.49
CA VAL A 99 1.41 -3.20 0.28
C VAL A 99 1.16 -3.28 -1.21
N ILE A 100 0.20 -4.10 -1.64
CA ILE A 100 -0.17 -4.25 -3.04
C ILE A 100 -1.53 -3.59 -3.25
N LEU A 101 -1.57 -2.62 -4.14
CA LEU A 101 -2.78 -1.89 -4.49
C LEU A 101 -3.04 -2.01 -5.98
N THR A 102 -4.24 -2.44 -6.36
CA THR A 102 -4.62 -2.58 -7.76
C THR A 102 -5.83 -1.71 -8.07
N ALA A 103 -5.83 -1.12 -9.27
CA ALA A 103 -6.96 -0.35 -9.77
C ALA A 103 -8.20 -1.20 -10.03
N THR A 104 -8.00 -2.48 -10.35
CA THR A 104 -9.07 -3.42 -10.68
C THR A 104 -9.13 -4.56 -9.67
N ARG A 105 -10.27 -5.26 -9.61
CA ARG A 105 -10.47 -6.45 -8.77
C ARG A 105 -10.39 -7.76 -9.56
N SER A 106 -10.32 -7.66 -10.89
CA SER A 106 -10.12 -8.81 -11.76
C SER A 106 -9.26 -8.44 -12.98
N GLY A 107 -8.73 -9.45 -13.67
CA GLY A 107 -8.07 -9.29 -14.97
C GLY A 107 -9.04 -8.95 -16.12
N PHE A 108 -10.36 -9.11 -15.91
CA PHE A 108 -11.38 -8.85 -16.93
C PHE A 108 -11.85 -7.40 -16.96
N GLU A 109 -11.42 -6.57 -16.01
CA GLU A 109 -11.65 -5.13 -15.99
C GLU A 109 -10.62 -4.43 -16.90
N GLN A 110 -10.88 -4.47 -18.21
CA GLN A 110 -9.93 -4.03 -19.25
C GLN A 110 -10.10 -2.56 -19.68
N ASN A 111 -11.08 -1.85 -19.11
CA ASN A 111 -11.29 -0.43 -19.40
C ASN A 111 -10.21 0.43 -18.76
N PHE A 112 -10.05 1.64 -19.28
CA PHE A 112 -9.15 2.63 -18.70
C PHE A 112 -9.46 2.88 -17.22
N SER A 113 -8.41 2.89 -16.39
CA SER A 113 -8.51 3.15 -14.95
C SER A 113 -8.24 4.62 -14.64
N HIS A 114 -9.14 5.23 -13.86
CA HIS A 114 -9.02 6.61 -13.38
C HIS A 114 -8.38 6.70 -12.00
N LEU A 115 -8.32 5.58 -11.25
CA LEU A 115 -7.83 5.55 -9.87
C LEU A 115 -6.47 6.24 -9.72
N GLY A 116 -5.53 5.98 -10.63
CA GLY A 116 -4.17 6.53 -10.54
C GLY A 116 -4.12 8.06 -10.52
N GLY A 117 -5.03 8.72 -11.26
CA GLY A 117 -5.14 10.17 -11.25
C GLY A 117 -5.64 10.71 -9.91
N TYR A 118 -6.68 10.08 -9.36
CA TYR A 118 -7.22 10.45 -8.05
C TYR A 118 -6.23 10.17 -6.92
N LEU A 119 -5.53 9.03 -6.95
CA LEU A 119 -4.54 8.67 -5.95
C LEU A 119 -3.36 9.66 -5.93
N ALA A 120 -2.89 10.08 -7.11
CA ALA A 120 -1.84 11.08 -7.21
C ALA A 120 -2.26 12.45 -6.63
N ALA A 121 -3.56 12.78 -6.70
CA ALA A 121 -4.11 14.00 -6.10
C ALA A 121 -4.22 13.87 -4.57
N THR A 122 -4.75 12.75 -4.08
CA THR A 122 -5.05 12.55 -2.65
C THR A 122 -3.82 12.28 -1.79
N ILE A 123 -2.75 11.67 -2.33
CA ILE A 123 -1.54 11.30 -1.56
C ILE A 123 -0.81 12.48 -0.91
N GLY A 124 -1.08 13.71 -1.35
CA GLY A 124 -0.50 14.93 -0.79
C GLY A 124 -1.52 15.97 -0.36
N ASP A 125 -2.78 15.55 -0.17
CA ASP A 125 -3.90 16.40 0.21
C ASP A 125 -4.35 16.11 1.65
N LEU A 126 -4.28 17.12 2.52
CA LEU A 126 -4.69 17.01 3.92
C LEU A 126 -6.21 16.89 4.10
N GLU A 127 -7.01 17.09 3.04
CA GLU A 127 -8.43 16.72 3.09
C GLU A 127 -8.61 15.18 3.14
N ALA A 128 -7.64 14.41 2.65
CA ALA A 128 -7.62 12.95 2.76
C ALA A 128 -7.07 12.44 4.10
N ASP A 129 -6.46 13.30 4.94
CA ASP A 129 -6.05 12.99 6.31
C ASP A 129 -7.30 12.78 7.19
N PHE A 130 -7.66 11.52 7.44
CA PHE A 130 -8.87 11.14 8.17
C PHE A 130 -8.65 11.09 9.68
N ASP A 131 -7.43 10.77 10.14
CA ASP A 131 -7.12 10.72 11.57
C ASP A 131 -6.55 12.03 12.15
N LYS A 132 -6.30 13.02 11.28
CA LYS A 132 -5.84 14.38 11.59
C LYS A 132 -4.45 14.41 12.22
N ASP A 133 -3.56 13.53 11.78
CA ASP A 133 -2.16 13.49 12.22
C ASP A 133 -1.23 14.44 11.44
N GLY A 134 -1.76 15.17 10.46
CA GLY A 134 -1.03 16.18 9.68
C GLY A 134 -0.22 15.62 8.52
N GLN A 135 -0.47 14.37 8.13
CA GLN A 135 0.04 13.71 6.93
C GLN A 135 -1.06 12.86 6.30
N THR A 136 -0.75 12.22 5.18
CA THR A 136 -1.71 11.34 4.51
C THR A 136 -1.04 10.00 4.27
N SER A 137 -1.61 8.95 4.86
CA SER A 137 -1.18 7.59 4.64
C SER A 137 -1.61 7.05 3.28
N LEU A 138 -0.98 5.97 2.80
CA LEU A 138 -1.40 5.27 1.58
C LEU A 138 -2.82 4.72 1.72
N LEU A 139 -3.20 4.23 2.92
CA LEU A 139 -4.57 3.79 3.20
C LEU A 139 -5.57 4.93 2.98
N GLU A 140 -5.32 6.09 3.57
CA GLU A 140 -6.18 7.27 3.45
C GLU A 140 -6.27 7.79 2.02
N ALA A 141 -5.12 7.93 1.36
CA ALA A 141 -5.04 8.38 -0.01
C ALA A 141 -5.82 7.42 -0.94
N TRP A 142 -5.70 6.11 -0.72
CA TRP A 142 -6.45 5.10 -1.46
C TRP A 142 -7.96 5.18 -1.19
N LEU A 143 -8.39 5.27 0.07
CA LEU A 143 -9.81 5.36 0.40
C LEU A 143 -10.46 6.63 -0.17
N ALA A 144 -9.75 7.76 -0.12
CA ALA A 144 -10.19 9.00 -0.75
C ALA A 144 -10.24 8.85 -2.28
N ALA A 145 -9.20 8.28 -2.90
CA ALA A 145 -9.14 8.07 -4.34
C ALA A 145 -10.23 7.10 -4.85
N ALA A 146 -10.53 6.05 -4.09
CA ALA A 146 -11.60 5.10 -4.37
C ALA A 146 -12.97 5.79 -4.36
N ARG A 147 -13.22 6.68 -3.38
CA ARG A 147 -14.45 7.50 -3.34
C ARG A 147 -14.55 8.43 -4.54
N HIS A 148 -13.49 9.16 -4.87
CA HIS A 148 -13.48 10.03 -6.05
C HIS A 148 -13.69 9.26 -7.36
N THR A 149 -13.12 8.06 -7.47
CA THR A 149 -13.33 7.17 -8.62
C THR A 149 -14.79 6.74 -8.72
N ALA A 150 -15.40 6.32 -7.59
CA ALA A 150 -16.82 5.95 -7.55
C ALA A 150 -17.73 7.14 -7.90
N ASP A 151 -17.43 8.33 -7.35
CA ASP A 151 -18.17 9.57 -7.64
C ASP A 151 -18.07 9.95 -9.12
N PHE A 152 -16.93 9.78 -9.76
CA PHE A 152 -16.77 9.99 -11.19
C PHE A 152 -17.74 9.14 -12.00
N TYR A 153 -17.76 7.82 -11.81
CA TYR A 153 -18.68 6.95 -12.55
C TYR A 153 -20.14 7.30 -12.27
N LYS A 154 -20.48 7.61 -11.02
CA LYS A 154 -21.84 8.01 -10.63
C LYS A 154 -22.27 9.32 -11.28
N ASN A 155 -21.42 10.35 -11.23
CA ASN A 155 -21.73 11.69 -11.75
C ASN A 155 -21.79 11.73 -13.27
N GLU A 156 -20.95 10.93 -13.94
CA GLU A 156 -20.97 10.76 -15.39
C GLU A 156 -22.09 9.82 -15.88
N ASN A 157 -22.88 9.24 -14.96
CA ASN A 157 -23.93 8.27 -15.24
C ASN A 157 -23.42 7.04 -16.02
N ARG A 158 -22.24 6.55 -15.62
CA ARG A 158 -21.54 5.40 -16.22
C ARG A 158 -21.51 4.23 -15.24
N LEU A 159 -21.49 3.02 -15.78
CA LEU A 159 -21.20 1.82 -14.99
C LEU A 159 -19.74 1.84 -14.53
N ALA A 160 -19.49 1.50 -13.27
CA ALA A 160 -18.14 1.37 -12.75
C ALA A 160 -17.40 0.25 -13.46
N THR A 161 -16.28 0.59 -14.12
CA THR A 161 -15.48 -0.37 -14.90
C THR A 161 -14.17 -0.77 -14.22
N GLU A 162 -13.90 -0.23 -13.04
CA GLU A 162 -12.74 -0.52 -12.21
C GLU A 162 -13.20 -0.60 -10.74
N HIS A 163 -12.66 -1.55 -9.99
CA HIS A 163 -12.94 -1.70 -8.57
C HIS A 163 -11.62 -1.99 -7.85
N THR A 164 -11.15 -1.05 -7.06
CA THR A 164 -9.84 -1.16 -6.44
C THR A 164 -9.83 -2.09 -5.23
N ILE A 165 -8.72 -2.82 -5.05
CA ILE A 165 -8.48 -3.68 -3.90
C ILE A 165 -7.06 -3.46 -3.35
N LEU A 166 -6.88 -3.74 -2.07
CA LEU A 166 -5.62 -3.60 -1.34
C LEU A 166 -5.33 -4.88 -0.56
N ASP A 167 -4.09 -5.37 -0.63
CA ASP A 167 -3.56 -6.44 0.21
C ASP A 167 -2.27 -5.96 0.86
N ASP A 168 -2.22 -5.99 2.19
CA ASP A 168 -1.02 -5.67 2.95
C ASP A 168 -0.74 -6.61 4.12
N ASN A 169 -1.58 -7.63 4.29
CA ASN A 169 -1.41 -8.68 5.29
C ASN A 169 -0.64 -9.90 4.74
N GLY A 170 -0.48 -10.00 3.41
CA GLY A 170 0.30 -11.05 2.76
C GLY A 170 -0.49 -12.33 2.45
N ASP A 171 -1.82 -12.29 2.47
CA ASP A 171 -2.68 -13.47 2.22
C ASP A 171 -3.04 -13.68 0.74
N GLY A 172 -2.67 -12.72 -0.13
CA GLY A 172 -2.95 -12.73 -1.56
C GLY A 172 -4.41 -12.47 -1.91
N LYS A 173 -5.23 -12.00 -0.97
CA LYS A 173 -6.66 -11.71 -1.12
C LYS A 173 -6.91 -10.22 -0.88
N GLY A 174 -7.02 -9.45 -1.95
CA GLY A 174 -7.25 -8.01 -1.82
C GLY A 174 -8.61 -7.68 -1.19
N THR A 175 -8.59 -6.78 -0.21
CA THR A 175 -9.77 -6.17 0.42
C THR A 175 -10.28 -4.97 -0.37
N SER A 176 -11.60 -4.91 -0.59
CA SER A 176 -12.26 -3.77 -1.26
C SER A 176 -12.34 -2.53 -0.36
N SER A 177 -12.25 -1.34 -0.97
CA SER A 177 -12.46 -0.07 -0.27
C SER A 177 -13.82 0.01 0.45
N ASP A 178 -14.84 -0.70 -0.05
CA ASP A 178 -16.19 -0.70 0.53
C ASP A 178 -16.26 -1.38 1.91
N TRP A 179 -15.22 -2.13 2.29
CA TRP A 179 -15.14 -2.78 3.60
C TRP A 179 -14.77 -1.80 4.71
N TYR A 180 -14.33 -0.58 4.36
CA TYR A 180 -13.86 0.42 5.31
C TYR A 180 -14.93 1.45 5.65
N ARG A 181 -15.05 1.76 6.94
CA ARG A 181 -15.80 2.92 7.44
C ARG A 181 -14.83 3.85 8.18
N GLY A 182 -14.46 4.95 7.53
CA GLY A 182 -13.25 5.68 7.90
C GLY A 182 -12.04 4.77 7.69
N LEU A 183 -11.17 4.65 8.69
CA LEU A 183 -10.01 3.75 8.67
C LEU A 183 -10.29 2.34 9.22
N ARG A 184 -11.52 2.08 9.67
CA ARG A 184 -11.86 0.80 10.32
C ARG A 184 -12.44 -0.18 9.33
N VAL A 185 -11.88 -1.38 9.28
CA VAL A 185 -12.46 -2.51 8.55
C VAL A 185 -13.72 -2.98 9.27
N THR A 186 -14.82 -3.09 8.53
CA THR A 186 -16.15 -3.44 9.07
C THR A 186 -16.54 -4.88 8.81
N MET A 187 -15.93 -5.52 7.82
CA MET A 187 -16.11 -6.94 7.54
C MET A 187 -15.03 -7.76 8.25
N LYS A 188 -15.41 -8.94 8.74
CA LYS A 188 -14.48 -9.87 9.37
C LYS A 188 -13.84 -10.74 8.28
N THR A 189 -12.54 -10.98 8.42
CA THR A 189 -11.84 -12.01 7.65
C THR A 189 -12.35 -13.38 8.10
N ASP A 190 -12.40 -14.34 7.17
CA ASP A 190 -12.79 -15.72 7.47
C ASP A 190 -11.72 -16.47 8.28
N GLU A 191 -10.47 -15.98 8.25
CA GLU A 191 -9.32 -16.60 8.91
C GLU A 191 -9.10 -16.08 10.33
N PRO A 192 -9.24 -16.94 11.37
CA PRO A 192 -9.08 -16.52 12.75
C PRO A 192 -7.66 -16.00 13.04
N GLY A 193 -7.57 -14.76 13.52
CA GLY A 193 -6.30 -14.17 13.97
C GLY A 193 -5.48 -13.48 12.87
N LEU A 194 -5.89 -13.58 11.60
CA LEU A 194 -5.33 -12.76 10.54
C LEU A 194 -5.82 -11.31 10.71
N LEU A 195 -4.89 -10.36 10.70
CA LEU A 195 -5.24 -8.95 10.74
C LEU A 195 -5.87 -8.53 9.40
N PRO A 196 -6.88 -7.64 9.42
CA PRO A 196 -7.44 -7.14 8.19
C PRO A 196 -6.42 -6.25 7.46
N ASP A 197 -6.58 -6.13 6.16
CA ASP A 197 -5.78 -5.23 5.34
C ASP A 197 -5.91 -3.76 5.78
N GLY A 198 -4.86 -2.99 5.57
CA GLY A 198 -4.82 -1.54 5.72
C GLY A 198 -3.92 -1.07 6.85
N LEU A 199 -3.55 -1.94 7.80
CA LEU A 199 -2.66 -1.56 8.90
C LEU A 199 -1.28 -1.16 8.40
N ARG A 200 -0.75 -1.90 7.41
CA ARG A 200 0.57 -1.61 6.86
C ARG A 200 0.50 -0.43 5.90
N ALA A 201 -0.55 -0.33 5.09
CA ALA A 201 -0.80 0.82 4.21
C ALA A 201 -0.99 2.13 5.00
N HIS A 202 -1.56 2.07 6.20
CA HIS A 202 -1.67 3.23 7.10
C HIS A 202 -0.29 3.74 7.57
N GLN A 203 0.74 2.89 7.62
CA GLN A 203 2.10 3.28 7.99
C GLN A 203 2.90 3.88 6.83
N PHE A 204 2.40 3.80 5.59
CA PHE A 204 3.10 4.32 4.41
C PHE A 204 2.75 5.78 4.16
N HIS A 205 3.72 6.66 4.40
CA HIS A 205 3.59 8.11 4.17
C HIS A 205 4.58 8.56 3.10
N LEU A 206 4.09 9.18 2.04
CA LEU A 206 4.96 9.76 1.00
C LEU A 206 5.46 11.16 1.39
N ILE A 207 4.61 11.93 2.05
CA ILE A 207 4.93 13.28 2.55
C ILE A 207 4.77 13.24 4.08
N PRO A 208 5.87 13.00 4.83
CA PRO A 208 5.80 12.88 6.27
C PRO A 208 5.49 14.22 6.94
N SER A 209 4.71 14.20 8.03
CA SER A 209 4.46 15.37 8.89
C SER A 209 5.74 15.86 9.58
N LYS A 210 5.69 17.00 10.28
CA LYS A 210 6.86 17.50 11.02
C LYS A 210 7.23 16.57 12.16
N GLU A 211 6.21 16.02 12.81
CA GLU A 211 6.28 15.06 13.88
C GLU A 211 6.92 13.76 13.37
N GLU A 212 6.49 13.29 12.20
CA GLU A 212 7.07 12.11 11.55
C GLU A 212 8.54 12.34 11.19
N GLN A 213 8.86 13.51 10.62
CA GLN A 213 10.22 13.90 10.25
C GLN A 213 11.17 13.97 11.45
N ALA A 214 10.66 14.28 12.64
CA ALA A 214 11.45 14.32 13.87
C ALA A 214 11.87 12.93 14.39
N LEU A 215 11.17 11.86 13.99
CA LEU A 215 11.50 10.50 14.37
C LEU A 215 12.67 9.94 13.56
N THR A 216 13.59 9.24 14.23
CA THR A 216 14.65 8.47 13.57
C THR A 216 14.09 7.24 12.85
N PRO A 217 14.79 6.69 11.83
CA PRO A 217 14.35 5.46 11.16
C PRO A 217 14.11 4.28 12.11
N THR A 218 14.93 4.15 13.16
CA THR A 218 14.77 3.12 14.19
C THR A 218 13.52 3.34 15.03
N GLN A 219 13.24 4.59 15.43
CA GLN A 219 12.01 4.93 16.16
C GLN A 219 10.75 4.66 15.34
N ARG A 220 10.76 5.01 14.04
CA ARG A 220 9.63 4.69 13.15
C ARG A 220 9.42 3.19 13.02
N THR A 221 10.50 2.43 12.77
CA THR A 221 10.45 0.97 12.69
C THR A 221 9.87 0.34 13.96
N GLU A 222 10.28 0.83 15.13
CA GLU A 222 9.78 0.34 16.42
C GLU A 222 8.32 0.73 16.66
N ARG A 223 7.92 1.96 16.33
CA ARG A 223 6.52 2.39 16.40
C ARG A 223 5.65 1.49 15.52
N ASP A 224 6.02 1.34 14.25
CA ASP A 224 5.27 0.57 13.28
C ASP A 224 5.06 -0.88 13.74
N ARG A 225 6.09 -1.46 14.37
CA ARG A 225 6.02 -2.79 15.00
C ARG A 225 5.02 -2.82 16.17
N LEU A 226 5.10 -1.84 17.07
CA LEU A 226 4.23 -1.75 18.25
C LEU A 226 2.76 -1.50 17.88
N GLU A 227 2.48 -0.74 16.83
CA GLU A 227 1.12 -0.53 16.31
C GLU A 227 0.50 -1.83 15.79
N ILE A 228 1.28 -2.65 15.07
CA ILE A 228 0.85 -3.97 14.63
C ILE A 228 0.62 -4.89 15.83
N GLU A 229 1.54 -4.91 16.81
CA GLU A 229 1.37 -5.69 18.05
C GLU A 229 0.11 -5.25 18.83
N TYR A 230 -0.17 -3.95 18.89
CA TYR A 230 -1.38 -3.40 19.48
C TYR A 230 -2.64 -3.88 18.75
N ALA A 231 -2.65 -3.85 17.41
CA ALA A 231 -3.76 -4.36 16.62
C ALA A 231 -4.02 -5.86 16.88
N GLN A 232 -2.95 -6.67 16.94
CA GLN A 232 -3.05 -8.10 17.28
C GLN A 232 -3.57 -8.34 18.69
N LEU A 233 -3.16 -7.52 19.66
CA LEU A 233 -3.68 -7.60 21.03
C LEU A 233 -5.18 -7.29 21.08
N ARG A 234 -5.65 -6.29 20.32
CA ARG A 234 -7.08 -5.94 20.25
C ARG A 234 -7.94 -7.09 19.72
N VAL A 235 -7.48 -7.82 18.71
CA VAL A 235 -8.20 -9.00 18.19
C VAL A 235 -8.35 -10.09 19.26
N ARG A 236 -7.34 -10.26 20.12
CA ARG A 236 -7.33 -11.26 21.20
C ARG A 236 -8.07 -10.82 22.47
N LYS A 237 -8.65 -9.61 22.50
CA LYS A 237 -9.32 -9.07 23.70
C LYS A 237 -10.42 -9.98 24.22
N GLU A 238 -11.20 -10.58 23.34
CA GLU A 238 -12.32 -11.46 23.71
C GLU A 238 -11.86 -12.83 24.25
N THR A 239 -10.64 -13.25 23.92
CA THR A 239 -10.09 -14.57 24.30
C THR A 239 -9.10 -14.49 25.46
N LEU A 240 -8.57 -13.31 25.77
CA LEU A 240 -7.65 -13.07 26.88
C LEU A 240 -8.38 -12.79 28.18
N GLU A 241 -7.83 -13.30 29.28
CA GLU A 241 -8.23 -12.89 30.62
C GLU A 241 -7.98 -11.39 30.81
N GLY A 242 -8.99 -10.65 31.29
CA GLY A 242 -8.97 -9.18 31.31
C GLY A 242 -7.72 -8.57 31.96
N GLY A 243 -7.25 -9.12 33.08
CA GLY A 243 -6.04 -8.65 33.76
C GLY A 243 -4.77 -8.77 32.89
N LYS A 244 -4.62 -9.88 32.16
CA LYS A 244 -3.49 -10.10 31.24
C LYS A 244 -3.57 -9.20 30.01
N TYR A 245 -4.77 -8.94 29.50
CA TYR A 245 -4.98 -8.02 28.39
C TYR A 245 -4.51 -6.60 28.74
N TYR A 246 -4.95 -6.06 29.88
CA TYR A 246 -4.57 -4.70 30.29
C TYR A 246 -3.07 -4.57 30.60
N GLN A 247 -2.45 -5.60 31.19
CA GLN A 247 -1.01 -5.61 31.41
C GLN A 247 -0.22 -5.54 30.09
N GLN A 248 -0.55 -6.39 29.11
CA GLN A 248 0.11 -6.35 27.80
C GLN A 248 -0.15 -5.03 27.06
N LEU A 249 -1.36 -4.49 27.19
CA LEU A 249 -1.71 -3.20 26.62
C LEU A 249 -0.87 -2.07 27.21
N GLU A 250 -0.73 -2.03 28.54
CA GLU A 250 0.08 -1.04 29.24
C GLU A 250 1.54 -1.10 28.79
N GLU A 251 2.13 -2.29 28.67
CA GLU A 251 3.49 -2.46 28.18
C GLU A 251 3.69 -1.87 26.77
N ILE A 252 2.75 -2.11 25.85
CA ILE A 252 2.82 -1.57 24.49
C ILE A 252 2.67 -0.04 24.50
N LEU A 253 1.68 0.49 25.23
CA LEU A 253 1.43 1.94 25.29
C LEU A 253 2.58 2.71 25.94
N ILE A 254 3.22 2.13 26.96
CA ILE A 254 4.43 2.72 27.57
C ILE A 254 5.57 2.80 26.55
N LYS A 255 5.81 1.73 25.79
CA LYS A 255 6.86 1.72 24.76
C LYS A 255 6.58 2.74 23.66
N LEU A 256 5.33 2.83 23.19
CA LEU A 256 4.91 3.86 22.24
C LEU A 256 5.13 5.28 22.81
N GLY A 257 4.74 5.52 24.05
CA GLY A 257 4.97 6.81 24.72
C GLY A 257 6.44 7.18 24.81
N GLN A 258 7.34 6.22 25.06
CA GLN A 258 8.79 6.44 25.12
C GLN A 258 9.41 6.83 23.77
N ILE A 259 8.78 6.48 22.65
CA ILE A 259 9.26 6.89 21.32
C ILE A 259 9.12 8.40 21.14
N TYR A 260 7.96 8.94 21.53
CA TYR A 260 7.65 10.37 21.41
C TYR A 260 8.18 11.21 22.57
N PHE A 261 8.26 10.62 23.76
CA PHE A 261 8.73 11.27 24.99
C PHE A 261 9.83 10.42 25.64
N PRO A 262 11.04 10.38 25.05
CA PRO A 262 12.15 9.64 25.63
C PRO A 262 12.42 10.12 27.05
N LYS A 263 12.60 9.17 27.99
CA LYS A 263 12.98 9.50 29.36
C LYS A 263 14.32 10.26 29.30
N LYS A 264 14.34 11.44 29.93
CA LYS A 264 15.56 12.23 30.13
C LYS A 264 16.60 11.44 30.92
#